data_AF-B9SXI0-F1
#
_entry.id   AF-B9SXI0-F1
#
_cell.length_a   1.000
_cell.length_b   1.000
_cell.length_c   1.000
_cell.angle_alpha   90.00
_cell.angle_beta   90.00
_cell.angle_gamma   90.00
#
_symmetry.space_group_name_H-M   'P 1'
#
loop_
_entity.id
_entity.type
_entity.pdbx_description
1 polymer ?
#
loop_
_entity_poly.entity_id
_entity_poly.type
_entity_poly.pdbx_seq_one_letter_code
_entity_poly.pdbx_strand_id
1 'polypeptide(L)'
;MEAAQGHWIINQFDSEDTYSVLFYGGSAVVALWLGSAVVGAIDSIPLIPKLMEVVGLGYSIWFTTRYLLFKENRDEFVTKVEELKQQVLGSSND
;
A
#
# COMPACT_ATOMS: atom_id res chain seq x y z
N MET A 1 19.35 32.09 51.85
CA MET A 1 18.22 31.99 50.89
C MET A 1 18.80 31.58 49.54
N GLU A 2 19.00 30.28 49.31
CA GLU A 2 19.34 29.73 47.98
C GLU A 2 19.19 28.20 48.02
N ALA A 3 18.01 27.68 47.69
CA ALA A 3 17.77 26.23 47.60
C ALA A 3 16.47 25.88 46.83
N ALA A 4 16.11 26.64 45.79
CA ALA A 4 14.85 26.43 45.06
C ALA A 4 14.96 26.48 43.53
N GLN A 5 16.16 26.30 42.97
CA GLN A 5 16.42 26.45 41.52
C GLN A 5 16.85 25.14 40.82
N GLY A 6 16.78 23.99 41.51
CA GLY A 6 17.26 22.69 40.99
C GLY A 6 16.21 21.59 40.82
N HIS A 7 14.93 21.85 41.09
CA HIS A 7 13.90 20.80 41.08
C HIS A 7 13.17 20.63 39.73
N TRP A 8 13.19 21.65 38.86
CA TRP A 8 12.44 21.61 37.59
C TRP A 8 13.13 20.79 36.49
N ILE A 9 14.46 20.62 36.57
CA ILE A 9 15.24 19.91 35.55
C ILE A 9 14.98 18.38 35.61
N ILE A 10 14.65 17.86 36.80
CA ILE A 10 14.39 16.43 37.00
C ILE A 10 12.93 16.03 36.75
N ASN A 11 11.99 16.97 36.76
CA ASN A 11 10.55 16.71 36.57
C ASN A 11 10.08 16.88 35.10
N GLN A 12 11.01 17.16 34.17
CA GLN A 12 10.72 17.31 32.73
C GLN A 12 10.65 15.96 32.00
N PHE A 13 11.28 14.92 32.54
CA PHE A 13 11.22 13.55 32.04
C PHE A 13 10.05 12.82 32.70
N ASP A 14 8.84 13.36 32.55
CA ASP A 14 7.67 12.56 32.89
C ASP A 14 7.71 11.30 32.04
N SER A 15 7.61 10.17 32.73
CA SER A 15 7.91 8.86 32.19
C SER A 15 7.02 8.57 30.98
N GLU A 16 5.76 8.95 31.05
CA GLU A 16 4.75 8.65 30.03
C GLU A 16 5.09 9.24 28.64
N ASP A 17 5.54 10.49 28.57
CA ASP A 17 5.90 11.14 27.30
C ASP A 17 7.29 10.73 26.82
N THR A 18 8.25 10.59 27.75
CA THR A 18 9.62 10.19 27.42
C THR A 18 9.66 8.75 26.90
N TYR A 19 8.92 7.84 27.52
CA TYR A 19 8.78 6.46 27.05
C TYR A 19 8.06 6.40 25.70
N SER A 20 7.03 7.21 25.48
CA SER A 20 6.34 7.28 24.20
C SER A 20 7.29 7.73 23.08
N VAL A 21 8.05 8.81 23.30
CA VAL A 21 9.01 9.32 22.31
C VAL A 21 10.15 8.33 22.07
N LEU A 22 10.68 7.67 23.10
CA LEU A 22 11.67 6.61 22.91
C LEU A 22 11.10 5.40 22.17
N PHE A 23 9.85 5.04 22.43
CA PHE A 23 9.20 3.90 21.79
C PHE A 23 8.92 4.18 20.31
N TYR A 24 8.33 5.32 19.99
CA TYR A 24 8.08 5.73 18.60
C TYR A 24 9.39 6.05 17.85
N GLY A 25 10.34 6.74 18.50
CA GLY A 25 11.65 7.01 17.92
C GLY A 25 12.46 5.72 17.70
N GLY A 26 12.50 4.84 18.70
CA GLY A 26 13.19 3.56 18.62
C GLY A 26 12.56 2.62 17.57
N SER A 27 11.23 2.53 17.53
CA SER A 27 10.53 1.74 16.51
C SER A 27 10.75 2.27 15.09
N ALA A 28 10.81 3.59 14.90
CA ALA A 28 11.15 4.18 13.61
C ALA A 28 12.57 3.77 13.16
N VAL A 29 13.55 3.81 14.06
CA VAL A 29 14.93 3.38 13.77
C VAL A 29 14.99 1.89 13.45
N VAL A 30 14.30 1.04 14.23
CA VAL A 30 14.25 -0.41 13.99
C VAL A 30 13.56 -0.72 12.66
N ALA A 31 12.47 -0.03 12.32
CA ALA A 31 11.78 -0.18 11.05
C ALA A 31 12.68 0.21 9.87
N LEU A 32 13.43 1.32 9.98
CA LEU A 32 14.41 1.73 8.98
C LEU A 32 15.54 0.71 8.83
N TRP A 33 16.08 0.19 9.94
CA TRP A 33 17.13 -0.82 9.92
C TRP A 33 16.64 -2.13 9.27
N LEU A 34 15.47 -2.62 9.69
CA LEU A 34 14.86 -3.84 9.15
C LEU A 34 14.52 -3.68 7.66
N GLY A 35 13.91 -2.56 7.28
CA GLY A 35 13.62 -2.23 5.89
C GLY A 35 14.89 -2.18 5.04
N SER A 36 15.95 -1.56 5.55
CA SER A 36 17.26 -1.53 4.88
C SER A 36 17.87 -2.92 4.73
N ALA A 37 17.77 -3.78 5.74
CA ALA A 37 18.25 -5.16 5.69
C ALA A 37 17.48 -6.00 4.64
N VAL A 38 16.16 -5.84 4.56
CA VAL A 38 15.33 -6.52 3.55
C VAL A 38 15.67 -6.04 2.15
N VAL A 39 15.76 -4.72 1.93
CA VAL A 39 16.15 -4.15 0.64
C VAL A 39 17.55 -4.62 0.23
N GLY A 40 18.52 -4.62 1.16
CA GLY A 40 19.87 -5.12 0.90
C GLY A 40 19.91 -6.63 0.59
N ALA A 41 19.05 -7.43 1.22
CA ALA A 41 18.92 -8.85 0.92
C ALA A 41 18.30 -9.09 -0.46
N ILE A 42 17.30 -8.30 -0.86
CA ILE A 42 16.70 -8.35 -2.20
C ILE A 42 17.72 -7.91 -3.26
N ASP A 43 18.48 -6.84 -3.02
CA ASP A 43 19.54 -6.36 -3.92
C ASP A 43 20.66 -7.40 -4.09
N SER A 44 20.94 -8.17 -3.03
CA SER A 44 21.88 -9.30 -3.07
C SER A 44 21.39 -10.50 -3.89
N ILE A 45 20.09 -10.55 -4.24
CA ILE A 45 19.51 -11.60 -5.09
C ILE A 45 19.21 -10.99 -6.47
N PRO A 46 20.16 -11.05 -7.42
CA PRO A 46 20.05 -10.41 -8.74
C PRO A 46 18.93 -10.99 -9.65
N LEU A 47 18.18 -11.98 -9.17
CA LEU A 47 17.10 -12.65 -9.89
C LEU A 47 15.73 -12.02 -9.63
N ILE A 48 15.51 -11.33 -8.50
CA ILE A 48 14.20 -10.74 -8.16
C ILE A 48 13.70 -9.74 -9.22
N PRO A 49 14.53 -8.81 -9.75
CA PRO A 49 14.07 -7.86 -10.77
C PRO A 49 13.62 -8.56 -12.05
N LYS A 50 14.40 -9.56 -12.50
CA LYS A 50 14.07 -10.34 -13.71
C LYS A 50 12.84 -11.22 -13.51
N LEU A 51 12.66 -11.78 -12.32
CA LEU A 51 11.45 -12.54 -11.99
C LEU A 51 10.22 -11.64 -11.97
N MET A 52 10.30 -10.44 -11.39
CA MET A 52 9.20 -9.47 -11.42
C MET A 52 8.89 -9.01 -12.84
N GLU A 53 9.89 -8.84 -13.70
CA GLU A 53 9.70 -8.52 -15.12
C GLU A 53 8.99 -9.65 -15.86
N VAL A 54 9.42 -10.91 -15.69
CA VAL A 54 8.78 -12.09 -16.30
C VAL A 54 7.38 -12.34 -15.75
N VAL A 55 7.17 -12.15 -14.44
CA VAL A 55 5.85 -12.25 -13.81
C VAL A 55 4.92 -11.14 -14.32
N GLY A 56 5.41 -9.91 -14.43
CA GLY A 56 4.67 -8.80 -15.00
C GLY A 56 4.26 -9.06 -16.45
N LEU A 57 5.20 -9.50 -17.29
CA LEU A 57 4.92 -9.87 -18.69
C LEU A 57 3.96 -11.06 -18.78
N GLY A 58 4.17 -12.09 -17.97
CA GLY A 58 3.29 -13.26 -17.90
C GLY A 58 1.87 -12.88 -17.48
N TYR A 59 1.74 -12.02 -16.46
CA TYR A 59 0.44 -11.53 -16.00
C TYR A 59 -0.22 -10.63 -17.02
N SER A 60 0.51 -9.74 -17.70
CA SER A 60 -0.03 -8.93 -18.79
C SER A 60 -0.53 -9.81 -19.94
N ILE A 61 0.23 -10.81 -20.37
CA ILE A 61 -0.18 -11.74 -21.44
C ILE A 61 -1.40 -12.56 -21.00
N TRP A 62 -1.39 -13.11 -19.78
CA TRP A 62 -2.52 -13.85 -19.22
C TRP A 62 -3.76 -12.97 -19.06
N PHE A 63 -3.61 -11.75 -18.54
CA PHE A 63 -4.68 -10.78 -18.35
C PHE A 63 -5.28 -10.36 -19.69
N THR A 64 -4.44 -9.99 -20.65
CA THR A 64 -4.91 -9.63 -22.00
C THR A 64 -5.58 -10.81 -22.67
N THR A 65 -5.03 -12.01 -22.57
CA THR A 65 -5.65 -13.17 -23.20
C THR A 65 -6.97 -13.54 -22.52
N ARG A 66 -6.99 -13.61 -21.19
CA ARG A 66 -8.14 -14.05 -20.40
C ARG A 66 -9.27 -13.01 -20.33
N TYR A 67 -8.95 -11.72 -20.30
CA TYR A 67 -9.93 -10.64 -20.11
C TYR A 67 -10.16 -9.78 -21.37
N LEU A 68 -9.17 -9.62 -22.27
CA LEU A 68 -9.33 -8.81 -23.49
C LEU A 68 -9.59 -9.65 -24.76
N LEU A 69 -9.02 -10.85 -24.88
CA LEU A 69 -9.17 -11.71 -26.06
C LEU A 69 -10.24 -12.81 -25.90
N PHE A 70 -10.41 -13.36 -24.70
CA PHE A 70 -11.56 -14.21 -24.38
C PHE A 70 -12.81 -13.35 -24.23
N LYS A 71 -13.46 -13.23 -25.38
CA LYS A 71 -14.77 -12.67 -25.71
C LYS A 71 -15.90 -13.36 -24.92
N GLU A 72 -15.88 -13.34 -23.59
CA GLU A 72 -17.07 -13.65 -22.77
C GLU A 72 -17.83 -12.36 -22.42
N ASN A 73 -17.14 -11.21 -22.36
CA ASN A 73 -17.78 -9.93 -22.08
C ASN A 73 -18.27 -9.19 -23.32
N ARG A 74 -17.94 -9.53 -24.58
CA ARG A 74 -18.45 -8.67 -25.69
C ARG A 74 -19.95 -8.79 -25.87
N ASP A 75 -20.51 -9.98 -25.72
CA ASP A 75 -21.95 -10.15 -25.83
C ASP A 75 -22.63 -9.83 -24.48
N GLU A 76 -22.09 -10.28 -23.34
CA GLU A 76 -22.70 -10.04 -22.03
C GLU A 76 -22.57 -8.58 -21.53
N PHE A 77 -21.44 -7.91 -21.81
CA PHE A 77 -21.25 -6.50 -21.45
C PHE A 77 -22.04 -5.57 -22.37
N VAL A 78 -22.15 -5.88 -23.67
CA VAL A 78 -23.00 -5.09 -24.58
C VAL A 78 -24.46 -5.24 -24.19
N THR A 79 -24.93 -6.45 -23.84
CA THR A 79 -26.29 -6.64 -23.32
C THR A 79 -26.51 -5.89 -22.01
N LYS A 80 -25.59 -5.95 -21.04
CA LYS A 80 -25.72 -5.18 -19.79
C LYS A 80 -25.68 -3.67 -20.02
N VAL A 81 -24.86 -3.19 -20.95
CA VAL A 81 -24.82 -1.76 -21.31
C VAL A 81 -26.09 -1.33 -22.04
N GLU A 82 -26.66 -2.17 -22.91
CA GLU A 82 -27.96 -1.90 -23.54
C GLU A 82 -29.12 -1.95 -22.56
N GLU A 83 -29.15 -2.93 -21.65
CA GLU A 83 -30.14 -2.99 -20.57
C GLU A 83 -30.03 -1.78 -19.64
N LEU A 84 -28.82 -1.41 -19.21
CA LEU A 84 -28.60 -0.21 -18.41
C LEU A 84 -28.96 1.06 -19.18
N LYS A 85 -28.65 1.13 -20.48
CA LYS A 85 -29.06 2.25 -21.34
C LYS A 85 -30.57 2.32 -21.47
N GLN A 86 -31.27 1.20 -21.64
CA GLN A 86 -32.74 1.14 -21.68
C GLN A 86 -33.37 1.45 -20.32
N GLN A 87 -32.72 1.09 -19.22
CA GLN A 87 -33.21 1.31 -17.87
C GLN A 87 -32.97 2.75 -17.39
N VAL A 88 -31.82 3.35 -17.76
CA VAL A 88 -31.45 4.74 -17.40
C VAL A 88 -32.04 5.75 -18.38
N LEU A 89 -32.05 5.45 -19.68
CA LEU A 89 -32.70 6.29 -20.70
C LEU A 89 -34.18 5.91 -20.91
N GLY A 90 -34.74 5.13 -19.99
CA GLY A 90 -36.13 4.68 -19.86
C GLY A 90 -37.11 5.14 -20.93
N SER A 91 -37.71 4.16 -21.62
CA SER A 91 -39.02 4.21 -22.30
C SER A 91 -39.69 5.58 -22.28
N SER A 92 -39.24 6.46 -23.17
CA SER A 92 -39.96 7.67 -23.53
C SER A 92 -40.92 7.30 -24.64
N ASN A 93 -41.91 6.47 -24.30
CA ASN A 93 -43.08 6.17 -25.11
C ASN A 93 -44.20 5.66 -24.18
N ASP A 94 -44.63 6.53 -23.26
CA ASP A 94 -46.00 7.07 -23.22
C ASP A 94 -46.00 8.38 -22.41
#